data_AF-A0AAU9KL77-F1
#
_entry.id   AF-A0AAU9KL77-F1
#
_cell.length_a   1.000
_cell.length_b   1.000
_cell.length_c   1.000
_cell.angle_alpha   90.00
_cell.angle_beta   90.00
_cell.angle_gamma   90.00
#
_symmetry.space_group_name_H-M   'P 1'
#
loop_
_entity.id
_entity.type
_entity.pdbx_description
1 polymer ?
#
loop_
_entity_poly.entity_id
_entity_poly.type
_entity_poly.pdbx_seq_one_letter_code
_entity_poly.pdbx_strand_id
1 'polypeptide(L)'
;MGISSTRTSTTPVINFSNYYRKRAASIALPEATAWLEHLQLNLHVVTCASSNSLSAKVQYEVHANYLPPCCQDSGLVWTVSRPFDAYRRFRKQLLRRLQPGHVCPAECKWLYAVLKNHFPKLKLLAANSPRTTESRRQALVRVLRTLQASLVNRGNQGCNVLVHGVCREFTAFILGENAKLPEVAMALSGCSSDQITRDLSASYISNCSGDEIYFDETLHSGNMYGCRRGQGYCKSESGQ
;
A
#
# COMPACT_ATOMS: atom_id res chain seq x y z
N MET A 1 16.10 18.71 72.35
CA MET A 1 15.26 18.68 71.13
C MET A 1 16.09 19.23 69.98
N GLY A 2 16.24 18.48 68.89
CA GLY A 2 17.00 18.92 67.72
C GLY A 2 16.94 17.86 66.63
N ILE A 3 15.84 17.84 65.87
CA ILE A 3 15.65 16.96 64.72
C ILE A 3 16.34 17.58 63.50
N SER A 4 17.37 16.91 62.99
CA SER A 4 17.98 17.23 61.70
C SER A 4 17.20 16.54 60.59
N SER A 5 16.52 17.33 59.75
CA SER A 5 15.82 16.85 58.56
C SER A 5 16.73 16.95 57.34
N THR A 6 17.30 15.83 56.91
CA THR A 6 17.94 15.67 55.60
C THR A 6 16.87 15.59 54.51
N ARG A 7 16.79 16.62 53.65
CA ARG A 7 15.98 16.60 52.43
C ARG A 7 16.74 15.88 51.32
N THR A 8 16.33 14.66 51.00
CA THR A 8 16.68 13.99 49.74
C THR A 8 15.82 14.57 48.61
N SER A 9 16.47 15.25 47.66
CA SER A 9 15.82 15.74 46.44
C SER A 9 15.80 14.62 45.41
N THR A 10 14.68 13.92 45.32
CA THR A 10 14.45 12.88 44.31
C THR A 10 13.91 13.54 43.05
N THR A 11 14.76 13.78 42.06
CA THR A 11 14.31 14.17 40.72
C THR A 11 13.62 12.98 40.05
N PRO A 12 12.39 13.14 39.52
CA PRO A 12 11.72 12.06 38.81
C PRO A 12 12.42 11.76 37.49
N VAL A 13 12.78 10.49 37.27
CA VAL A 13 13.27 10.00 35.99
C VAL A 13 12.09 9.99 35.01
N ILE A 14 11.94 11.06 34.24
CA ILE A 14 10.96 11.13 33.15
C ILE A 14 11.43 10.16 32.07
N ASN A 15 10.76 9.01 31.97
CA ASN A 15 11.06 8.00 30.97
C ASN A 15 10.53 8.46 29.60
N PHE A 16 11.31 9.30 28.92
CA PHE A 16 10.99 9.86 27.61
C PHE A 16 10.64 8.78 26.56
N SER A 17 11.19 7.57 26.69
CA SER A 17 10.97 6.47 25.73
C SER A 17 9.50 6.02 25.64
N ASN A 18 8.78 6.03 26.77
CA ASN A 18 7.36 5.67 26.81
C ASN A 18 6.48 6.81 26.29
N TYR A 19 6.89 8.06 26.51
CA TYR A 19 6.17 9.23 26.00
C TYR A 19 6.22 9.30 24.47
N TYR A 20 7.38 9.05 23.86
CA TYR A 20 7.52 8.98 22.40
C TYR A 20 6.74 7.80 21.79
N ARG A 21 6.75 6.63 22.44
CA ARG A 21 5.95 5.47 21.98
C ARG A 21 4.44 5.75 22.01
N LYS A 22 3.93 6.43 23.06
CA LYS A 22 2.50 6.79 23.15
C LYS A 22 2.08 7.82 22.10
N ARG A 23 2.90 8.84 21.81
CA ARG A 23 2.63 9.79 20.72
C ARG A 23 2.69 9.16 19.32
N ALA A 24 3.58 8.19 19.12
CA ALA A 24 3.64 7.49 17.84
C ALA A 24 2.35 6.67 17.59
N ALA A 25 1.72 6.12 18.64
CA ALA A 25 0.47 5.36 18.51
C ALA A 25 -0.76 6.20 18.11
N SER A 26 -0.76 7.50 18.40
CA SER A 26 -1.86 8.42 18.04
C SER A 26 -1.78 8.97 16.61
N ILE A 27 -0.72 8.66 15.86
CA ILE A 27 -0.60 9.07 14.46
C ILE A 27 -1.43 8.11 13.61
N ALA A 28 -2.45 8.66 12.94
CA ALA A 28 -3.20 7.92 11.93
C ALA A 28 -2.25 7.48 10.81
N LEU A 29 -2.33 6.21 10.41
CA LEU A 29 -1.54 5.71 9.29
C LEU A 29 -2.08 6.35 7.99
N PRO A 30 -1.20 6.76 7.06
CA PRO A 30 -1.62 7.14 5.71
C PRO A 30 -2.44 6.01 5.08
N GLU A 31 -3.50 6.37 4.35
CA GLU A 31 -4.42 5.43 3.69
C GLU A 31 -3.67 4.33 2.93
N ALA A 32 -2.63 4.70 2.19
CA ALA A 32 -1.76 3.79 1.43
C ALA A 32 -1.12 2.65 2.25
N THR A 33 -0.98 2.83 3.57
CA THR A 33 -0.40 1.87 4.52
C THR A 33 -1.37 1.37 5.58
N ALA A 34 -2.47 2.08 5.84
CA ALA A 34 -3.43 1.75 6.90
C ALA A 34 -4.10 0.38 6.67
N TRP A 35 -4.45 0.06 5.42
CA TRP A 35 -5.05 -1.24 5.08
C TRP A 35 -4.07 -2.42 5.32
N LEU A 36 -2.75 -2.17 5.26
CA LEU A 36 -1.75 -3.20 5.57
C LEU A 36 -1.77 -3.60 7.04
N GLU A 37 -2.26 -2.78 7.97
CA GLU A 37 -2.35 -3.12 9.40
C GLU A 37 -3.33 -4.28 9.64
N HIS A 38 -4.34 -4.39 8.77
CA HIS A 38 -5.41 -5.39 8.86
C HIS A 38 -5.25 -6.52 7.84
N LEU A 39 -4.11 -6.57 7.14
CA LEU A 39 -3.78 -7.61 6.18
C LEU A 39 -3.11 -8.79 6.89
N GLN A 40 -3.57 -10.00 6.66
CA GLN A 40 -2.91 -11.21 7.12
C GLN A 40 -2.25 -11.91 5.93
N LEU A 41 -0.95 -12.19 6.07
CA LEU A 41 -0.15 -12.85 5.04
C LEU A 41 0.28 -14.24 5.48
N ASN A 42 -0.12 -15.23 4.68
CA ASN A 42 0.35 -16.61 4.74
C ASN A 42 1.03 -16.99 3.42
N LEU A 43 1.86 -18.03 3.47
CA LEU A 43 2.59 -18.50 2.30
C LEU A 43 2.56 -20.01 2.24
N HIS A 44 2.14 -20.55 1.10
CA HIS A 44 2.07 -21.97 0.80
C HIS A 44 3.00 -22.33 -0.36
N VAL A 45 3.42 -23.58 -0.41
CA VAL A 45 4.21 -24.11 -1.53
C VAL A 45 3.26 -24.91 -2.40
N VAL A 46 3.17 -24.53 -3.67
CA VAL A 46 2.34 -25.21 -4.67
C VAL A 46 3.28 -25.82 -5.70
N THR A 47 3.04 -27.08 -6.03
CA THR A 47 3.83 -27.81 -7.02
C THR A 47 2.94 -28.10 -8.21
N CYS A 48 3.24 -27.50 -9.35
CA CYS A 48 2.48 -27.73 -10.58
C CYS A 48 3.18 -28.81 -11.41
N ALA A 49 2.43 -29.84 -11.82
CA ALA A 49 2.87 -30.74 -12.87
C ALA A 49 2.95 -29.94 -14.18
N SER A 50 4.10 -30.02 -14.86
CA SER A 50 4.27 -29.41 -16.17
C SER A 50 3.96 -30.46 -17.22
N SER A 51 3.02 -30.18 -18.14
CA SER A 51 2.68 -31.09 -19.24
C SER A 51 3.86 -31.39 -20.17
N ASN A 52 4.88 -30.51 -20.19
CA ASN A 52 5.96 -30.53 -21.17
C ASN A 52 7.36 -30.71 -20.52
N SER A 53 7.46 -30.93 -19.21
CA SER A 53 8.76 -31.18 -18.56
C SER A 53 8.67 -32.21 -17.44
N LEU A 54 9.67 -33.09 -17.35
CA LEU A 54 9.82 -34.10 -16.30
C LEU A 54 9.98 -33.49 -14.88
N SER A 55 10.16 -32.17 -14.79
CA SER A 55 10.40 -31.46 -13.53
C SER A 55 9.16 -30.70 -13.09
N ALA A 56 8.64 -31.03 -11.91
CA ALA A 56 7.58 -30.27 -11.29
C ALA A 56 8.02 -28.83 -10.98
N LYS A 57 7.17 -27.85 -11.32
CA LYS A 57 7.47 -26.42 -11.13
C LYS A 57 6.96 -25.99 -9.76
N VAL A 58 7.89 -25.64 -8.87
CA VAL A 58 7.58 -25.14 -7.53
C VAL A 58 7.24 -23.65 -7.58
N GLN A 59 6.09 -23.30 -7.01
CA GLN A 59 5.64 -21.92 -6.81
C GLN A 59 5.38 -21.66 -5.32
N TYR A 60 5.48 -20.39 -4.94
CA TYR A 60 5.18 -19.92 -3.59
C TYR A 60 3.97 -19.01 -3.69
N GLU A 61 2.88 -19.47 -3.13
CA GLU A 61 1.57 -18.83 -3.18
C GLU A 61 1.34 -18.02 -1.91
N VAL A 62 1.23 -16.71 -2.07
CA VAL A 62 0.83 -15.80 -1.00
C VAL A 62 -0.67 -15.90 -0.85
N HIS A 63 -1.14 -16.18 0.36
CA HIS A 63 -2.54 -16.10 0.76
C HIS A 63 -2.70 -14.83 1.58
N ALA A 64 -3.47 -13.89 1.05
CA ALA A 64 -3.72 -12.61 1.66
C ALA A 64 -5.18 -12.54 2.10
N ASN A 65 -5.40 -12.19 3.36
CA ASN A 65 -6.72 -12.02 3.95
C ASN A 65 -6.79 -10.64 4.61
N TYR A 66 -7.61 -9.76 4.08
CA TYR A 66 -7.83 -8.41 4.60
C TYR A 66 -9.16 -8.36 5.37
N LEU A 67 -9.09 -7.92 6.62
CA LEU A 67 -10.24 -7.82 7.52
C LEU A 67 -10.48 -6.35 7.85
N PRO A 68 -11.39 -5.65 7.16
CA PRO A 68 -11.65 -4.24 7.43
C PRO A 68 -12.07 -4.01 8.89
N PRO A 69 -11.54 -3.00 9.59
CA PRO A 69 -11.88 -2.76 11.00
C PRO A 69 -13.30 -2.20 11.21
N CYS A 70 -13.88 -1.56 10.20
CA CYS A 70 -15.12 -0.78 10.30
C CYS A 70 -16.37 -1.46 9.73
N CYS A 71 -16.22 -2.59 9.04
CA CYS A 71 -17.31 -3.25 8.35
C CYS A 71 -17.48 -4.67 8.90
N GLN A 72 -18.71 -5.07 9.23
CA GLN A 72 -19.05 -6.49 9.48
C GLN A 72 -19.02 -7.34 8.18
N ASP A 73 -18.52 -6.75 7.09
CA ASP A 73 -18.42 -7.39 5.81
C ASP A 73 -17.44 -8.56 5.83
N SER A 74 -17.69 -9.50 4.92
CA SER A 74 -16.81 -10.64 4.69
C SER A 74 -15.44 -10.12 4.25
N GLY A 75 -14.38 -10.52 4.96
CA GLY A 75 -13.00 -10.14 4.63
C GLY A 75 -12.62 -10.48 3.19
N LEU A 76 -11.73 -9.69 2.61
CA LEU A 76 -11.24 -9.93 1.26
C LEU A 76 -10.10 -10.95 1.29
N VAL A 77 -10.27 -12.06 0.59
CA VAL A 77 -9.26 -13.10 0.46
C VAL A 77 -8.83 -13.23 -0.99
N TRP A 78 -7.52 -13.22 -1.23
CA TRP A 78 -6.95 -13.48 -2.55
C TRP A 78 -5.63 -14.25 -2.44
N THR A 79 -5.24 -14.86 -3.55
CA THR A 79 -3.97 -15.56 -3.67
C THR A 79 -3.13 -15.02 -4.82
N VAL A 80 -1.81 -15.03 -4.64
CA VAL A 80 -0.84 -14.68 -5.68
C VAL A 80 0.26 -15.73 -5.70
N SER A 81 0.28 -16.54 -6.76
CA SER A 81 1.30 -17.56 -6.94
C SER A 81 2.48 -17.05 -7.77
N ARG A 82 3.71 -17.25 -7.28
CA ARG A 82 4.93 -16.80 -7.97
C ARG A 82 6.08 -17.80 -7.83
N PRO A 83 6.93 -17.98 -8.86
CA PRO A 83 8.15 -18.76 -8.73
C PRO A 83 9.18 -18.05 -7.85
N PHE A 84 10.16 -18.79 -7.31
CA PHE A 84 11.20 -18.24 -6.44
C PHE A 84 11.97 -17.06 -7.05
N ASP A 85 12.21 -17.07 -8.36
CA ASP A 85 12.92 -15.99 -9.04
C ASP A 85 12.15 -14.66 -9.06
N ALA A 86 10.82 -14.70 -8.94
CA ALA A 86 10.04 -13.47 -8.76
C ALA A 86 10.35 -12.82 -7.41
N TYR A 87 10.46 -13.62 -6.33
CA TYR A 87 10.85 -13.15 -5.01
C TYR A 87 12.28 -12.59 -5.00
N ARG A 88 13.21 -13.21 -5.74
CA ARG A 88 14.57 -12.68 -5.90
C ARG A 88 14.59 -11.33 -6.62
N ARG A 89 13.79 -11.15 -7.66
CA ARG A 89 13.62 -9.87 -8.35
C ARG A 89 13.01 -8.82 -7.43
N PHE A 90 11.98 -9.19 -6.69
CA PHE A 90 11.34 -8.34 -5.69
C PHE A 90 12.33 -7.85 -4.63
N ARG A 91 13.15 -8.75 -4.06
CA ARG A 91 14.24 -8.36 -3.15
C ARG A 91 15.19 -7.34 -3.77
N LYS A 92 15.61 -7.54 -5.03
CA LYS A 92 16.49 -6.57 -5.72
C LYS A 92 15.82 -5.21 -5.87
N GLN A 93 14.53 -5.17 -6.21
CA GLN A 93 13.76 -3.93 -6.29
C GLN A 93 13.69 -3.23 -4.94
N LEU A 94 13.35 -3.95 -3.87
CA LEU A 94 13.31 -3.40 -2.52
C LEU A 94 14.65 -2.83 -2.06
N LEU A 95 15.76 -3.56 -2.26
CA LEU A 95 17.09 -3.10 -1.89
C LEU A 95 17.52 -1.84 -2.65
N ARG A 96 17.07 -1.69 -3.91
CA ARG A 96 17.28 -0.45 -4.68
C ARG A 96 16.42 0.69 -4.15
N ARG A 97 15.13 0.43 -3.87
CA ARG A 97 14.22 1.44 -3.33
C ARG A 97 14.63 1.95 -1.96
N LEU A 98 15.16 1.08 -1.10
CA LEU A 98 15.67 1.43 0.22
C LEU A 98 16.91 2.33 0.19
N GLN A 99 17.52 2.54 -0.99
CA GLN A 99 18.66 3.43 -1.21
C GLN A 99 19.82 3.15 -0.25
N PRO A 100 20.82 2.35 -0.65
CA PRO A 100 22.00 2.12 0.17
C PRO A 100 22.62 3.45 0.62
N GLY A 101 22.74 3.66 1.94
CA GLY A 101 23.25 4.91 2.51
C GLY A 101 22.19 5.97 2.85
N HIS A 102 20.90 5.69 2.63
CA HIS A 102 19.83 6.58 3.09
C HIS A 102 19.88 6.78 4.61
N VAL A 103 19.91 8.04 5.04
CA VAL A 103 19.93 8.45 6.45
C VAL A 103 18.57 9.04 6.81
N CYS A 104 17.89 8.39 7.73
CA CYS A 104 16.61 8.82 8.28
C CYS A 104 16.43 8.26 9.70
N PRO A 105 15.52 8.82 10.50
CA PRO A 105 15.17 8.24 11.80
C PRO A 105 14.35 6.94 11.70
N ALA A 106 13.84 6.60 10.50
CA ALA A 106 13.07 5.38 10.26
C ALA A 106 13.95 4.13 10.10
N GLU A 107 13.32 2.97 10.03
CA GLU A 107 13.98 1.65 9.99
C GLU A 107 14.68 1.31 8.66
N CYS A 108 14.82 2.23 7.70
CA CYS A 108 15.36 1.97 6.36
C CYS A 108 16.68 1.18 6.36
N LYS A 109 17.64 1.61 7.19
CA LYS A 109 18.96 0.96 7.31
C LYS A 109 18.84 -0.46 7.85
N TRP A 110 18.01 -0.65 8.86
CA TRP A 110 17.76 -1.96 9.45
C TRP A 110 17.06 -2.88 8.46
N LEU A 111 16.00 -2.41 7.81
CA LEU A 111 15.23 -3.18 6.84
C LEU A 111 16.09 -3.59 5.63
N TYR A 112 16.97 -2.70 5.17
CA TYR A 112 17.97 -3.04 4.15
C TYR A 112 18.85 -4.21 4.58
N ALA A 113 19.39 -4.16 5.81
CA ALA A 113 20.20 -5.25 6.35
C ALA A 113 19.40 -6.55 6.47
N VAL A 114 18.14 -6.48 6.90
CA VAL A 114 17.25 -7.64 7.02
C VAL A 114 17.04 -8.31 5.66
N LEU A 115 16.65 -7.53 4.65
CA LEU A 115 16.45 -8.02 3.29
C LEU A 115 17.76 -8.52 2.65
N LYS A 116 18.89 -7.94 3.02
CA LYS A 116 20.20 -8.38 2.52
C LYS A 116 20.62 -9.70 3.17
N ASN A 117 20.37 -9.92 4.45
CA ASN A 117 20.97 -11.03 5.19
C ASN A 117 20.02 -12.22 5.39
N HIS A 118 18.71 -11.99 5.56
CA HIS A 118 17.75 -13.04 5.89
C HIS A 118 16.98 -13.58 4.68
N PHE A 119 17.12 -12.96 3.51
CA PHE A 119 16.47 -13.46 2.31
C PHE A 119 17.06 -14.82 1.89
N PRO A 120 16.23 -15.82 1.55
CA PRO A 120 16.72 -17.13 1.16
C PRO A 120 17.66 -17.04 -0.05
N LYS A 121 18.82 -17.70 0.06
CA LYS A 121 19.81 -17.76 -1.01
C LYS A 121 19.39 -18.81 -2.06
N LEU A 122 19.84 -18.59 -3.29
CA LEU A 122 19.71 -19.59 -4.34
C LEU A 122 20.59 -20.78 -3.97
N LYS A 123 20.00 -21.98 -3.93
CA LYS A 123 20.74 -23.24 -3.84
C LYS A 123 20.65 -23.90 -5.19
N LEU A 124 21.80 -24.07 -5.86
CA LEU A 124 21.88 -24.68 -7.19
C LEU A 124 21.68 -26.21 -7.12
N LEU A 125 22.14 -26.81 -6.03
CA LEU A 125 21.94 -28.23 -5.75
C LEU A 125 20.64 -28.44 -4.96
N ALA A 126 19.84 -29.43 -5.37
CA ALA A 126 18.58 -29.82 -4.72
C ALA A 126 17.60 -28.65 -4.52
N ALA A 127 17.53 -27.73 -5.49
CA ALA A 127 16.76 -26.51 -5.41
C ALA A 127 15.27 -26.72 -5.09
N ASN A 128 14.70 -27.84 -5.53
CA ASN A 128 13.28 -28.18 -5.35
C ASN A 128 13.06 -29.32 -4.34
N SER A 129 14.08 -29.68 -3.55
CA SER A 129 13.89 -30.65 -2.47
C SER A 129 12.87 -30.14 -1.44
N PRO A 130 12.01 -31.00 -0.87
CA PRO A 130 10.98 -30.58 0.11
C PRO A 130 11.54 -29.77 1.28
N ARG A 131 12.72 -30.16 1.79
CA ARG A 131 13.42 -29.43 2.86
C ARG A 131 13.83 -28.03 2.44
N THR A 132 14.31 -27.87 1.20
CA THR A 132 14.75 -26.58 0.67
C THR A 132 13.56 -25.68 0.37
N THR A 133 12.49 -26.22 -0.21
CA THR A 133 11.28 -25.46 -0.52
C THR A 133 10.58 -24.98 0.74
N GLU A 134 10.47 -25.82 1.78
CA GLU A 134 9.88 -25.42 3.06
C GLU A 134 10.74 -24.38 3.80
N SER A 135 12.06 -24.57 3.85
CA SER A 135 12.97 -23.58 4.43
C SER A 135 12.87 -22.22 3.72
N ARG A 136 12.77 -22.22 2.39
CA ARG A 136 12.53 -21.00 1.60
C ARG A 136 11.18 -20.38 1.93
N ARG A 137 10.11 -21.17 2.00
CA ARG A 137 8.75 -20.70 2.35
C ARG A 137 8.75 -19.96 3.68
N GLN A 138 9.36 -20.54 4.72
CA GLN A 138 9.48 -19.92 6.03
C GLN A 138 10.26 -18.60 6.00
N ALA A 139 11.38 -18.56 5.27
CA ALA A 139 12.18 -17.34 5.17
C ALA A 139 11.42 -16.23 4.39
N LEU A 140 10.72 -16.59 3.31
CA LEU A 140 9.93 -15.64 2.52
C LEU A 140 8.78 -15.05 3.32
N VAL A 141 7.97 -15.86 4.01
CA VAL A 141 6.84 -15.33 4.79
C VAL A 141 7.32 -14.44 5.94
N ARG A 142 8.46 -14.76 6.57
CA ARG A 142 9.08 -13.89 7.58
C ARG A 142 9.46 -12.53 6.97
N VAL A 143 10.13 -12.53 5.81
CA VAL A 143 10.49 -11.28 5.12
C VAL A 143 9.26 -10.45 4.76
N LEU A 144 8.19 -11.07 4.25
CA LEU A 144 6.96 -10.37 3.90
C LEU A 144 6.29 -9.73 5.13
N ARG A 145 6.19 -10.48 6.23
CA ARG A 145 5.63 -9.96 7.48
C ARG A 145 6.51 -8.87 8.10
N THR A 146 7.83 -8.98 8.00
CA THR A 146 8.74 -7.92 8.45
C THR A 146 8.58 -6.64 7.62
N LEU A 147 8.47 -6.77 6.29
CA LEU A 147 8.19 -5.62 5.41
C LEU A 147 6.87 -4.95 5.80
N GLN A 148 5.81 -5.74 5.95
CA GLN A 148 4.51 -5.25 6.39
C GLN A 148 4.61 -4.52 7.74
N ALA A 149 5.25 -5.13 8.74
CA ALA A 149 5.43 -4.53 10.06
C ALA A 149 6.16 -3.19 9.99
N SER A 150 7.23 -3.07 9.20
CA SER A 150 7.91 -1.80 9.00
C SER A 150 7.06 -0.77 8.26
N LEU A 151 6.21 -1.18 7.31
CA LEU A 151 5.33 -0.27 6.57
C LEU A 151 4.18 0.27 7.43
N VAL A 152 3.67 -0.50 8.40
CA VAL A 152 2.62 -0.08 9.33
C VAL A 152 3.17 0.52 10.63
N ASN A 153 4.49 0.51 10.80
CA ASN A 153 5.12 1.14 11.95
C ASN A 153 4.96 2.67 11.84
N ARG A 154 4.23 3.25 12.80
CA ARG A 154 3.95 4.70 12.83
C ARG A 154 5.22 5.55 12.92
N GLY A 155 6.30 5.03 13.50
CA GLY A 155 7.62 5.69 13.53
C GLY A 155 8.30 5.80 12.17
N ASN A 156 7.88 5.01 11.18
CA ASN A 156 8.45 5.02 9.82
C ASN A 156 7.69 5.94 8.85
N GLN A 157 6.54 6.49 9.27
CA GLN A 157 5.64 7.22 8.36
C GLN A 157 6.22 8.56 7.87
N GLY A 158 7.22 9.11 8.57
CA GLY A 158 7.94 10.30 8.11
C GLY A 158 8.96 10.05 6.99
N CYS A 159 9.15 8.79 6.55
CA CYS A 159 10.14 8.46 5.53
C CYS A 159 9.51 8.13 4.17
N ASN A 160 9.68 9.02 3.20
CA ASN A 160 9.18 8.84 1.83
C ASN A 160 9.74 7.59 1.13
N VAL A 161 10.98 7.19 1.45
CA VAL A 161 11.59 5.97 0.90
C VAL A 161 10.77 4.73 1.29
N LEU A 162 10.35 4.63 2.55
CA LEU A 162 9.51 3.52 3.02
C LEU A 162 8.07 3.66 2.52
N VAL A 163 7.41 4.77 2.87
CA VAL A 163 5.96 4.95 2.69
C VAL A 163 5.55 5.00 1.22
N HIS A 164 6.39 5.55 0.33
CA HIS A 164 6.10 5.56 -1.10
C HIS A 164 6.91 4.53 -1.88
N GLY A 165 8.23 4.52 -1.67
CA GLY A 165 9.13 3.69 -2.47
C GLY A 165 8.93 2.20 -2.21
N VAL A 166 9.06 1.78 -0.95
CA VAL A 166 8.95 0.37 -0.55
C VAL A 166 7.50 -0.10 -0.55
N CYS A 167 6.57 0.71 -0.03
CA CYS A 167 5.15 0.38 0.00
C CYS A 167 4.61 0.04 -1.39
N ARG A 168 4.91 0.87 -2.40
CA ARG A 168 4.44 0.62 -3.77
C ARG A 168 4.92 -0.72 -4.32
N GLU A 169 6.21 -1.05 -4.16
CA GLU A 169 6.73 -2.34 -4.62
C GLU A 169 6.10 -3.51 -3.86
N PHE A 170 5.91 -3.36 -2.54
CA PHE A 170 5.29 -4.39 -1.70
C PHE A 170 3.84 -4.64 -2.10
N THR A 171 3.04 -3.58 -2.21
CA THR A 171 1.63 -3.64 -2.62
C THR A 171 1.49 -4.25 -4.01
N ALA A 172 2.27 -3.78 -4.99
CA ALA A 172 2.25 -4.36 -6.34
C ALA A 172 2.62 -5.85 -6.35
N PHE A 173 3.55 -6.27 -5.48
CA PHE A 173 3.94 -7.67 -5.39
C PHE A 173 2.83 -8.55 -4.80
N ILE A 174 2.16 -8.10 -3.72
CA ILE A 174 1.13 -8.82 -2.97
C ILE A 174 -0.24 -8.81 -3.66
N LEU A 175 -0.57 -7.75 -4.39
CA LEU A 175 -1.79 -7.70 -5.20
C LEU A 175 -1.63 -8.47 -6.51
N GLY A 176 -0.43 -8.42 -7.11
CA GLY A 176 -0.18 -9.04 -8.40
C GLY A 176 -1.06 -8.45 -9.50
N GLU A 177 -1.65 -9.31 -10.32
CA GLU A 177 -2.56 -8.91 -11.41
C GLU A 177 -4.00 -8.71 -10.93
N ASN A 178 -4.26 -8.83 -9.62
CA ASN A 178 -5.59 -8.57 -9.03
C ASN A 178 -5.85 -7.05 -8.95
N ALA A 179 -6.09 -6.44 -10.12
CA ALA A 179 -6.41 -5.02 -10.31
C ALA A 179 -7.74 -4.58 -9.67
N LYS A 180 -8.51 -5.51 -9.06
CA LYS A 180 -9.77 -5.20 -8.36
C LYS A 180 -9.57 -4.67 -6.93
N LEU A 181 -8.38 -4.80 -6.36
CA LEU A 181 -8.10 -4.41 -4.97
C LEU A 181 -7.74 -2.93 -4.73
N PRO A 182 -7.11 -2.18 -5.66
CA PRO A 182 -6.89 -0.74 -5.47
C PRO A 182 -8.18 0.07 -5.40
N GLU A 183 -9.19 -0.28 -6.21
CA GLU A 183 -10.51 0.34 -6.17
C GLU A 183 -11.27 -0.03 -4.90
N VAL A 184 -11.14 -1.28 -4.43
CA VAL A 184 -11.73 -1.68 -3.15
C VAL A 184 -11.02 -1.03 -1.96
N ALA A 185 -9.69 -0.92 -1.94
CA ALA A 185 -8.97 -0.19 -0.89
C ALA A 185 -9.32 1.31 -0.86
N MET A 186 -9.47 1.95 -2.03
CA MET A 186 -9.93 3.34 -2.13
C MET A 186 -11.43 3.51 -1.80
N ALA A 187 -12.28 2.52 -2.11
CA ALA A 187 -13.70 2.52 -1.72
C ALA A 187 -13.91 2.20 -0.23
N LEU A 188 -13.04 1.39 0.38
CA LEU A 188 -13.03 1.07 1.82
C LEU A 188 -12.60 2.26 2.69
N SER A 189 -11.97 3.28 2.11
CA SER A 189 -11.73 4.57 2.78
C SER A 189 -12.99 5.46 2.84
N GLY A 190 -14.06 5.12 2.13
CA GLY A 190 -15.26 5.94 1.96
C GLY A 190 -16.31 5.84 3.07
N CYS A 191 -16.13 5.02 4.10
CA CYS A 191 -17.05 4.96 5.24
C CYS A 191 -16.83 6.14 6.21
N SER A 192 -17.16 7.34 5.75
CA SER A 192 -17.48 8.51 6.56
C SER A 192 -18.86 9.03 6.15
N SER A 193 -19.90 8.26 6.48
CA SER A 193 -21.31 8.69 6.52
C SER A 193 -21.78 8.44 7.95
N ASP A 194 -22.34 9.37 8.74
CA ASP A 194 -22.88 10.69 8.50
C ASP A 194 -22.72 11.53 9.77
N GLN A 195 -22.03 12.66 9.71
CA GLN A 195 -22.31 13.79 10.60
C GLN A 195 -21.76 15.05 9.94
N ILE A 196 -22.50 16.15 10.02
CA ILE A 196 -22.24 17.46 9.38
C ILE A 196 -22.91 17.62 8.01
N THR A 197 -24.25 17.66 8.01
CA THR A 197 -25.04 18.74 7.38
C THR A 197 -26.50 18.62 7.79
N ARG A 198 -26.80 18.93 9.05
CA ARG A 198 -28.14 19.31 9.52
C ARG A 198 -27.95 20.41 10.56
N ASP A 199 -27.55 21.58 10.08
CA ASP A 199 -27.88 22.85 10.74
C ASP A 199 -27.39 24.03 9.90
N LEU A 200 -28.02 24.25 8.74
CA LEU A 200 -28.05 25.56 8.09
C LEU A 200 -29.33 25.66 7.24
N SER A 201 -30.49 25.66 7.89
CA SER A 201 -31.76 25.99 7.23
C SER A 201 -32.76 26.63 8.18
N ALA A 202 -32.62 27.95 8.40
CA ALA A 202 -33.68 28.90 8.76
C ALA A 202 -33.05 30.30 8.84
N SER A 203 -33.18 31.16 7.83
CA SER A 203 -34.25 32.14 7.61
C SER A 203 -33.67 33.12 6.57
N TYR A 204 -34.36 33.82 5.67
CA TYR A 204 -35.66 34.49 5.67
C TYR A 204 -36.09 34.76 4.20
N ILE A 205 -37.40 34.84 3.95
CA ILE A 205 -38.03 35.11 2.65
C ILE A 205 -38.09 36.63 2.38
N SER A 206 -38.19 37.00 1.10
CA SER A 206 -39.11 38.03 0.54
C SER A 206 -38.49 39.29 -0.09
N ASN A 207 -38.52 39.43 -1.43
CA ASN A 207 -39.57 40.19 -2.15
C ASN A 207 -39.31 40.28 -3.67
N CYS A 208 -40.41 40.36 -4.43
CA CYS A 208 -40.53 40.35 -5.89
C CYS A 208 -40.43 41.75 -6.56
N SER A 209 -39.94 41.80 -7.81
CA SER A 209 -40.40 42.63 -8.95
C SER A 209 -39.51 42.24 -10.15
N GLY A 210 -39.97 41.74 -11.30
CA GLY A 210 -41.12 42.10 -12.11
C GLY A 210 -40.59 42.92 -13.29
N ASP A 211 -40.42 42.30 -14.47
CA ASP A 211 -40.44 42.96 -15.78
C ASP A 211 -40.47 41.91 -16.91
N GLU A 212 -41.57 41.95 -17.67
CA GLU A 212 -41.89 41.18 -18.88
C GLU A 212 -41.56 42.05 -20.11
N ILE A 213 -40.89 41.51 -21.14
CA ILE A 213 -40.90 42.11 -22.49
C ILE A 213 -41.01 41.01 -23.56
N TYR A 214 -41.90 41.27 -24.51
CA TYR A 214 -42.52 40.39 -25.50
C TYR A 214 -41.77 40.33 -26.86
N PHE A 215 -41.96 39.19 -27.53
CA PHE A 215 -41.67 38.68 -28.90
C PHE A 215 -41.17 39.58 -30.06
N ASP A 216 -40.36 38.96 -30.94
CA ASP A 216 -40.62 38.91 -32.40
C ASP A 216 -40.08 37.61 -33.05
N GLU A 217 -40.86 37.00 -33.94
CA GLU A 217 -40.57 35.77 -34.71
C GLU A 217 -40.02 36.11 -36.11
N THR A 218 -39.04 35.34 -36.61
CA THR A 218 -39.03 34.93 -38.02
C THR A 218 -38.09 33.75 -38.30
N LEU A 219 -38.64 32.72 -38.92
CA LEU A 219 -38.02 31.47 -39.38
C LEU A 219 -36.98 31.68 -40.48
N HIS A 220 -35.92 30.86 -40.52
CA HIS A 220 -35.46 30.18 -41.74
C HIS A 220 -34.48 29.02 -41.47
N SER A 221 -34.82 27.85 -42.01
CA SER A 221 -34.03 26.61 -42.06
C SER A 221 -32.69 26.77 -42.79
N GLY A 222 -31.63 26.11 -42.30
CA GLY A 222 -30.36 26.05 -43.01
C GLY A 222 -29.32 25.13 -42.36
N ASN A 223 -29.26 23.90 -42.85
CA ASN A 223 -28.14 22.95 -42.82
C ASN A 223 -26.73 23.58 -42.62
N MET A 224 -25.89 22.99 -41.76
CA MET A 224 -24.60 22.38 -42.17
C MET A 224 -23.75 21.95 -40.98
N TYR A 225 -23.38 20.66 -40.99
CA TYR A 225 -22.30 20.08 -40.21
C TYR A 225 -20.96 20.68 -40.64
N GLY A 226 -20.15 21.12 -39.67
CA GLY A 226 -18.80 21.64 -39.89
C GLY A 226 -17.74 20.90 -39.06
N CYS A 227 -17.40 19.68 -39.44
CA CYS A 227 -16.15 19.02 -39.02
C CYS A 227 -14.95 19.75 -39.66
N ARG A 228 -14.05 20.32 -38.87
CA ARG A 228 -12.71 20.71 -39.36
C ARG A 228 -11.70 19.59 -39.11
N ARG A 229 -11.24 19.04 -40.25
CA ARG A 229 -10.06 18.19 -40.40
C ARG A 229 -8.79 19.00 -40.12
N GLY A 230 -7.86 18.40 -39.39
CA GLY A 230 -6.43 18.70 -39.46
C GLY A 230 -5.70 17.42 -39.87
N GLN A 231 -5.45 17.29 -41.17
CA GLN A 231 -4.74 16.18 -41.80
C GLN A 231 -3.25 16.52 -41.85
N GLY A 232 -2.41 15.67 -41.27
CA GLY A 232 -0.95 15.69 -41.44
C GLY A 232 -0.46 14.25 -41.61
N TYR A 233 -0.24 13.85 -42.86
CA TYR A 233 0.39 12.58 -43.25
C TYR A 233 1.82 12.87 -43.71
N CYS A 234 2.74 11.95 -43.42
CA CYS A 234 3.87 11.44 -44.24
C CYS A 234 4.95 10.88 -43.30
N LYS A 235 5.64 9.78 -43.55
CA LYS A 235 5.55 8.66 -44.50
C LYS A 235 6.53 7.62 -43.95
N SER A 236 6.16 6.35 -43.99
CA SER A 236 7.07 5.23 -43.78
C SER A 236 7.94 5.06 -45.01
N GLU A 237 9.24 4.79 -44.83
CA GLU A 237 10.06 4.19 -45.88
C GLU A 237 10.86 3.02 -45.29
N SER A 238 10.76 1.91 -46.02
CA SER A 238 11.32 0.59 -45.73
C SER A 238 12.46 0.34 -46.71
N GLY A 239 13.49 -0.38 -46.25
CA GLY A 239 14.32 -1.23 -47.11
C GLY A 239 15.76 -0.76 -47.31
N GLN A 240 16.69 -1.44 -46.66
CA GLN A 240 17.52 -2.49 -47.28
C GLN A 240 18.06 -3.44 -46.20
#